data_AF-A0A924UQH1-F1
#
_entry.id   AF-A0A924UQH1-F1
#
_cell.length_a   1.000
_cell.length_b   1.000
_cell.length_c   1.000
_cell.angle_alpha   90.00
_cell.angle_beta   90.00
_cell.angle_gamma   90.00
#
_symmetry.space_group_name_H-M   'P 1'
#
loop_
_entity.id
_entity.type
_entity.pdbx_description
1 polymer ?
#
loop_
_entity_poly.entity_id
_entity_poly.type
_entity_poly.pdbx_seq_one_letter_code
_entity_poly.pdbx_strand_id
1 'polypeptide(L)' 'MFKKTYGKVFKKKAHESVADAMHEMKEGKLKSGKSVQKVTNPKQAVAIGLSEAREKGAKVS' A
#
# COMPACT_ATOMS: atom_id res chain seq x y z
N MET A 1 -12.61 27.30 -14.96
CA MET A 1 -12.65 26.64 -13.64
C MET A 1 -12.96 25.14 -13.84
N PHE A 2 -11.95 24.30 -14.11
CA PHE A 2 -12.16 22.86 -14.38
C PHE A 2 -12.17 22.04 -13.08
N LYS A 3 -13.27 21.30 -12.86
CA LYS A 3 -13.54 20.50 -11.67
C LYS A 3 -12.44 19.46 -11.40
N LYS A 4 -11.71 19.62 -10.30
CA LYS A 4 -10.67 18.70 -9.80
C LYS A 4 -11.31 17.59 -8.94
N THR A 5 -11.97 16.60 -9.56
CA THR A 5 -12.71 15.57 -8.81
C THR A 5 -12.37 14.11 -9.14
N TYR A 6 -11.23 13.83 -9.76
CA TYR A 6 -10.79 12.43 -9.99
C TYR A 6 -9.53 12.01 -9.24
N GLY A 7 -8.92 12.85 -8.40
CA GLY A 7 -7.68 12.51 -7.67
C GLY A 7 -7.86 12.00 -6.24
N LYS A 8 -9.05 12.17 -5.64
CA LYS A 8 -9.23 12.03 -4.17
C LYS A 8 -9.61 10.62 -3.71
N VAL A 9 -10.29 9.85 -4.55
CA VAL A 9 -10.74 8.49 -4.22
C VAL A 9 -9.59 7.47 -4.34
N PHE A 10 -8.69 7.66 -5.30
CA PHE A 10 -7.57 6.75 -5.55
C PHE A 10 -6.45 6.86 -4.51
N LYS A 11 -6.14 8.08 -4.05
CA LYS A 11 -5.18 8.29 -2.97
C LYS A 11 -5.61 7.58 -1.68
N LYS A 12 -6.89 7.65 -1.32
CA LYS A 12 -7.41 7.01 -0.09
C LYS A 12 -7.16 5.50 -0.08
N LYS A 13 -7.50 4.79 -1.16
CA LYS A 13 -7.29 3.34 -1.27
C LYS A 13 -5.81 2.94 -1.20
N ALA A 14 -4.93 3.75 -1.81
CA ALA A 14 -3.49 3.53 -1.72
C ALA A 14 -2.96 3.78 -0.29
N HIS A 15 -3.45 4.83 0.38
CA HIS A 15 -3.09 5.09 1.78
C HIS A 15 -3.60 4.01 2.73
N GLU A 16 -4.81 3.49 2.52
CA GLU A 16 -5.37 2.37 3.28
C GLU A 16 -4.52 1.11 3.13
N SER A 17 -4.18 0.72 1.89
CA SER A 17 -3.34 -0.47 1.65
C SER A 17 -1.94 -0.34 2.26
N VAL A 18 -1.35 0.86 2.24
CA VAL A 18 -0.08 1.13 2.92
C VAL A 18 -0.23 1.06 4.44
N ALA A 19 -1.32 1.59 5.00
CA ALA A 19 -1.59 1.52 6.43
C ALA A 19 -1.75 0.07 6.91
N ASP A 20 -2.47 -0.74 6.14
CA ASP A 20 -2.68 -2.18 6.42
C ASP A 20 -1.34 -2.93 6.39
N ALA A 21 -0.55 -2.76 5.32
CA ALA A 21 0.77 -3.38 5.24
C ALA A 21 1.70 -2.95 6.39
N MET A 22 1.67 -1.67 6.76
CA MET A 22 2.41 -1.15 7.92
C MET A 22 1.92 -1.73 9.24
N HIS A 23 0.63 -2.00 9.38
CA HIS A 23 0.05 -2.64 10.55
C HIS A 23 0.51 -4.09 10.65
N GLU A 24 0.36 -4.87 9.58
CA GLU A 24 0.81 -6.27 9.51
C GLU A 24 2.32 -6.42 9.76
N MET A 25 3.12 -5.45 9.28
CA MET A 25 4.55 -5.42 9.57
C MET A 25 4.82 -5.24 11.07
N LYS A 26 4.14 -4.30 11.73
CA LYS A 26 4.27 -4.08 13.17
C LYS A 26 3.86 -5.30 13.99
N GLU A 27 2.88 -6.05 13.50
CA GLU A 27 2.45 -7.32 14.10
C GLU A 27 3.38 -8.51 13.76
N GLY A 28 4.38 -8.32 12.88
CA GLY A 28 5.29 -9.38 12.44
C GLY A 28 4.63 -10.45 11.56
N LYS A 29 3.54 -10.08 10.89
CA LYS A 29 2.73 -10.92 9.99
C LYS A 29 3.04 -10.66 8.51
N LEU A 30 3.45 -9.44 8.15
CA LEU A 30 3.75 -9.08 6.77
C LEU A 30 4.92 -9.91 6.21
N LYS A 31 4.74 -10.51 5.04
CA LYS A 31 5.74 -11.31 4.33
C LYS A 31 6.03 -10.73 2.95
N SER A 32 7.22 -10.99 2.43
CA SER A 32 7.55 -10.65 1.04
C SER A 32 6.86 -11.63 0.09
N GLY A 33 6.23 -11.16 -0.99
CA GLY A 33 5.55 -12.07 -1.93
C GLY A 33 6.50 -13.11 -2.56
N LYS A 34 7.74 -12.70 -2.89
CA LYS A 34 8.76 -13.58 -3.52
C LYS A 34 9.54 -14.43 -2.51
N SER A 35 9.46 -14.13 -1.23
CA SER A 35 10.26 -14.77 -0.19
C SER A 35 9.43 -14.89 1.08
N VAL A 36 9.33 -16.08 1.67
CA VAL A 36 8.55 -16.33 2.89
C VAL A 36 9.09 -15.57 4.12
N GLN A 37 10.18 -14.81 3.95
CA GLN A 37 10.76 -13.93 4.96
C GLN A 37 9.77 -12.84 5.40
N LYS A 38 9.77 -12.59 6.71
CA LYS A 38 9.02 -11.51 7.33
C LYS A 38 9.62 -10.17 6.96
N VAL A 39 8.76 -9.19 6.73
CA VAL A 39 9.18 -7.81 6.47
C VAL A 39 9.45 -7.13 7.81
N THR A 40 10.67 -6.66 7.99
CA THR A 40 11.09 -5.94 9.21
C THR A 40 11.30 -4.45 8.96
N ASN A 41 11.40 -4.03 7.70
CA ASN A 41 11.71 -2.66 7.32
C ASN A 41 10.44 -1.89 6.89
N PRO A 42 10.12 -0.74 7.52
CA PRO A 42 9.01 0.14 7.14
C PRO A 42 8.97 0.53 5.67
N LYS A 43 10.13 0.81 5.05
CA LYS A 43 10.20 1.22 3.64
C LYS A 43 9.69 0.12 2.72
N GLN A 44 9.99 -1.14 3.05
CA GLN A 44 9.55 -2.29 2.28
C GLN A 44 8.05 -2.54 2.46
N ALA A 45 7.52 -2.36 3.68
CA ALA A 45 6.08 -2.45 3.93
C ALA A 45 5.29 -1.41 3.12
N VAL A 46 5.78 -0.17 3.03
CA VAL A 46 5.17 0.86 2.17
C VAL A 46 5.21 0.46 0.70
N ALA A 47 6.33 -0.08 0.21
CA ALA A 47 6.45 -0.53 -1.18
C ALA A 47 5.48 -1.69 -1.50
N ILE A 48 5.28 -2.61 -0.56
CA ILE A 48 4.31 -3.71 -0.69
C ILE A 48 2.89 -3.15 -0.71
N GLY A 49 2.51 -2.31 0.26
CA GLY A 49 1.17 -1.71 0.30
C GLY A 49 0.84 -0.85 -0.94
N LEU A 50 1.82 -0.15 -1.50
CA LEU A 50 1.65 0.56 -2.77
C LEU A 50 1.49 -0.40 -3.97
N SER A 51 2.17 -1.54 -3.95
CA SER A 51 2.05 -2.55 -5.00
C SER A 51 0.69 -3.26 -4.94
N GLU A 52 0.24 -3.65 -3.75
CA GLU A 52 -1.10 -4.20 -3.53
C GLU A 52 -2.20 -3.21 -3.92
N ALA A 53 -2.03 -1.92 -3.62
CA ALA A 53 -2.95 -0.89 -4.06
C ALA A 53 -3.08 -0.87 -5.59
N ARG A 54 -1.96 -0.98 -6.32
CA ARG A 54 -1.95 -1.05 -7.80
C ARG A 54 -2.66 -2.29 -8.30
N GLU A 55 -2.39 -3.45 -7.70
CA GLU A 55 -3.05 -4.71 -8.06
C GLU A 55 -4.57 -4.65 -7.83
N LYS A 56 -5.01 -3.99 -6.76
CA LYS A 56 -6.43 -3.71 -6.47
C LYS A 56 -7.04 -2.63 -7.40
N GLY A 57 -6.34 -2.21 -8.44
CA GLY A 57 -6.80 -1.22 -9.42
C GLY A 57 -6.77 0.22 -8.91
N ALA A 58 -6.11 0.51 -7.79
CA ALA A 58 -5.89 1.89 -7.37
C ALA A 58 -4.86 2.54 -8.29
N LYS A 59 -5.24 3.67 -8.90
CA LYS A 59 -4.33 4.45 -9.72
C LYS A 59 -3.36 5.18 -8.79
N VAL A 60 -2.13 4.69 -8.72
CA VAL A 60 -1.06 5.28 -7.91
C VAL A 60 -0.34 6.30 -8.78
N SER A 61 -0.59 7.58 -8.52
CA SER A 61 -0.05 8.73 -9.24
C SER A 61 0.86 9.55 -8.36
#